data_AF-A0A2R6FGQ8-F1
#
_entry.id   AF-A0A2R6FGQ8-F1
#
_cell.length_a   1.000
_cell.length_b   1.000
_cell.length_c   1.000
_cell.angle_alpha   90.00
_cell.angle_beta   90.00
_cell.angle_gamma   90.00
#
_symmetry.space_group_name_H-M   'P 1'
#
loop_
_entity.id
_entity.type
_entity.pdbx_description
1 polymer ?
#
loop_
_entity_poly.entity_id
_entity_poly.type
_entity_poly.pdbx_seq_one_letter_code
_entity_poly.pdbx_strand_id
1 'polypeptide(L)'
;MPYPDKESIAVAFTTQSHHAGSFAVPSEAWIRGEPGQQSFVLPWTVATLKDDLHVVGRQGSVTHEFTEHVTAATITYLDDSEPAATE
;
A
#
# COMPACT_ATOMS: atom_id res chain seq x y z
N MET A 1 -3.01 -10.40 -26.71
CA MET A 1 -4.20 -10.98 -26.06
C MET A 1 -4.80 -9.92 -25.13
N PRO A 2 -6.12 -9.92 -24.87
CA PRO A 2 -6.81 -8.81 -24.20
C PRO A 2 -6.56 -8.69 -22.68
N TYR A 3 -5.67 -9.52 -22.11
CA TYR A 3 -5.19 -9.39 -20.75
C TYR A 3 -3.67 -9.61 -20.77
N PRO A 4 -2.84 -8.56 -20.79
CA PRO A 4 -1.41 -8.74 -20.56
C PRO A 4 -1.21 -9.04 -19.06
N ASP A 5 -1.30 -10.32 -18.71
CA ASP A 5 -1.01 -11.10 -17.47
C ASP A 5 -0.41 -10.45 -16.19
N LYS A 6 -0.54 -9.14 -15.95
CA LYS A 6 0.06 -8.45 -14.80
C LYS A 6 -0.97 -7.56 -14.12
N GLU A 7 -1.59 -8.14 -13.11
CA GLU A 7 -2.37 -7.42 -12.10
C GLU A 7 -1.57 -7.38 -10.81
N SER A 8 -1.73 -6.29 -10.07
CA SER A 8 -1.04 -6.04 -8.81
C SER A 8 -2.06 -5.64 -7.74
N ILE A 9 -1.83 -6.04 -6.49
CA ILE A 9 -2.54 -5.47 -5.34
C ILE A 9 -1.80 -4.20 -4.93
N ALA A 10 -2.51 -3.08 -4.83
CA ALA A 10 -1.96 -1.79 -4.42
C ALA A 10 -2.56 -1.32 -3.10
N VAL A 11 -1.73 -0.69 -2.27
CA VAL A 11 -2.11 -0.03 -1.02
C VAL A 11 -1.82 1.47 -1.16
N ALA A 12 -2.75 2.31 -0.69
CA ALA A 12 -2.63 3.76 -0.89
C ALA A 12 -1.55 4.41 -0.02
N PHE A 13 -0.80 5.32 -0.63
CA PHE A 13 0.03 6.32 0.05
C PHE A 13 -0.70 7.66 0.06
N THR A 14 -0.51 8.44 1.13
CA THR A 14 -1.04 9.79 1.27
C THR A 14 -0.03 10.70 1.96
N THR A 15 -0.15 12.01 1.78
CA THR A 15 0.61 13.01 2.56
C THR A 15 -0.19 13.56 3.74
N GLN A 16 -1.40 13.06 3.98
CA GLN A 16 -2.27 13.48 5.09
C GLN A 16 -2.22 12.47 6.24
N SER A 17 -1.96 12.96 7.46
CA SER A 17 -1.75 12.14 8.65
C SER A 17 -3.01 11.85 9.49
N HIS A 18 -4.17 12.37 9.09
CA HIS A 18 -5.35 12.42 9.96
C HIS A 18 -6.14 11.10 10.06
N HIS A 19 -5.64 10.00 9.49
CA HIS A 19 -6.32 8.72 9.49
C HIS A 19 -5.80 7.81 10.62
N ALA A 20 -6.65 7.50 11.60
CA ALA A 20 -6.32 6.55 12.65
C ALA A 20 -5.97 5.19 12.04
N GLY A 21 -4.87 4.59 12.48
CA GLY A 21 -4.33 3.34 11.92
C GLY A 21 -3.40 3.52 10.71
N SER A 22 -3.24 4.75 10.20
CA SER A 22 -2.18 5.03 9.23
C SER A 22 -0.82 5.09 9.93
N PHE A 23 0.24 4.81 9.19
CA PHE A 23 1.60 4.91 9.70
C PHE A 23 2.52 5.63 8.72
N ALA A 24 3.53 6.31 9.26
CA ALA A 24 4.48 7.09 8.50
C ALA A 24 5.42 6.18 7.68
N VAL A 25 5.72 6.60 6.46
CA VAL A 25 6.79 6.00 5.64
C VAL A 25 8.13 6.62 6.08
N PRO A 26 9.03 5.88 6.72
CA PRO A 26 10.29 6.43 7.18
C PRO A 26 11.22 6.72 5.99
N SER A 27 12.11 7.70 6.11
CA SER A 27 12.97 8.14 4.99
C SER A 27 13.85 7.00 4.45
N GLU A 28 14.36 6.15 5.34
CA GLU A 28 15.18 4.98 5.00
C GLU A 28 14.43 3.88 4.23
N ALA A 29 13.10 3.92 4.20
CA ALA A 29 12.32 3.00 3.38
C ALA A 29 12.39 3.33 1.89
N TRP A 30 12.79 4.55 1.51
CA TRP A 30 12.86 4.96 0.11
C TRP A 30 14.17 4.51 -0.56
N ILE A 31 14.04 3.80 -1.69
CA ILE A 31 15.17 3.56 -2.60
C ILE A 31 15.30 4.73 -3.59
N ARG A 32 14.16 5.24 -4.05
CA ARG A 32 14.07 6.39 -4.97
C ARG A 32 12.69 7.01 -4.88
N GLY A 33 12.61 8.33 -5.10
CA GLY A 33 11.34 9.03 -5.29
C GLY A 33 10.67 9.41 -3.98
N GLU A 34 11.44 9.51 -2.89
CA GLU A 34 10.98 10.09 -1.63
C GLU A 34 10.35 11.46 -1.91
N PRO A 35 9.07 11.67 -1.56
CA PRO A 35 8.47 12.98 -1.64
C PRO A 35 9.18 13.92 -0.66
N GLY A 36 9.35 15.19 -1.03
CA GLY A 36 9.91 16.22 -0.14
C GLY A 36 9.03 16.58 1.08
N GLN A 37 8.07 15.71 1.42
CA GLN A 37 7.17 15.81 2.57
C GLN A 37 6.84 14.40 3.09
N GLN A 38 6.50 14.29 4.37
CA GLN A 38 6.18 13.03 5.02
C GLN A 38 5.02 12.30 4.30
N SER A 39 5.22 11.02 4.00
CA SER A 39 4.19 10.14 3.47
C SER A 39 3.66 9.19 4.54
N PHE A 40 2.44 8.70 4.34
CA PHE A 40 1.74 7.76 5.21
C PHE A 40 1.11 6.65 4.36
N VAL A 41 1.02 5.45 4.92
CA VAL A 41 0.33 4.29 4.32
C VAL A 41 -1.06 4.15 4.93
N LEU A 42 -2.04 3.80 4.10
CA LEU A 42 -3.42 3.47 4.50
C LEU A 42 -3.69 1.98 4.25
N PRO A 43 -3.42 1.07 5.21
CA PRO A 43 -3.48 -0.38 4.98
C PRO A 43 -4.82 -0.92 4.49
N TRP A 44 -5.92 -0.26 4.85
CA TRP A 44 -7.27 -0.64 4.43
C TRP A 44 -7.68 -0.14 3.04
N THR A 45 -6.90 0.75 2.43
CA THR A 45 -7.22 1.30 1.11
C THR A 45 -6.52 0.46 0.05
N VAL A 46 -7.13 -0.68 -0.28
CA VAL A 46 -6.56 -1.72 -1.17
C VAL A 46 -7.33 -1.79 -2.49
N ALA A 47 -6.63 -1.95 -3.60
CA ALA A 47 -7.22 -2.15 -4.92
C ALA A 47 -6.44 -3.12 -5.79
N THR A 48 -7.13 -3.88 -6.64
CA THR A 48 -6.52 -4.64 -7.74
C THR A 48 -6.33 -3.72 -8.94
N LEU A 49 -5.09 -3.55 -9.37
CA LEU A 49 -4.71 -2.69 -10.48
C LEU A 49 -4.14 -3.51 -11.63
N LYS A 50 -4.68 -3.30 -12.83
CA LYS A 50 -4.02 -3.66 -14.09
C LYS A 50 -2.87 -2.72 -14.38
N ASP A 51 -1.68 -3.26 -14.59
CA ASP A 51 -0.45 -2.47 -14.78
C ASP A 51 -0.54 -1.50 -15.97
N ASP A 52 -1.10 -1.93 -17.10
CA ASP A 52 -1.17 -1.14 -18.35
C ASP A 52 -2.29 -0.08 -18.36
N LEU A 53 -3.33 -0.29 -17.55
CA LEU A 53 -4.50 0.59 -17.49
C LEU A 53 -4.45 1.59 -16.34
N HIS A 54 -4.00 1.17 -15.16
CA HIS A 54 -4.12 1.98 -13.93
C HIS A 54 -2.78 2.55 -13.44
N VAL A 55 -1.66 1.94 -13.80
CA VAL A 55 -0.34 2.40 -13.32
C VAL A 55 0.25 3.39 -14.33
N VAL A 56 0.13 4.68 -14.01
CA VAL A 56 0.69 5.76 -14.83
C VAL A 56 1.77 6.49 -14.04
N GLY A 57 2.94 6.68 -14.65
CA GLY A 57 4.00 7.55 -14.11
C GLY A 57 4.62 7.04 -12.80
N ARG A 58 5.28 5.88 -12.84
CA ARG A 58 5.97 5.28 -11.68
C ARG A 58 6.90 6.28 -11.00
N GLN A 59 6.58 6.67 -9.77
CA GLN A 59 7.25 7.78 -9.08
C GLN A 59 8.52 7.36 -8.31
N GLY A 60 8.60 6.10 -7.90
CA GLY A 60 9.68 5.64 -7.03
C GLY A 60 9.60 4.16 -6.70
N SER A 61 10.34 3.79 -5.66
CA SER A 61 10.34 2.45 -5.08
C SER A 61 10.81 2.51 -3.63
N VAL A 62 10.27 1.60 -2.83
CA VAL A 62 10.61 1.40 -1.41
C VAL A 62 11.37 0.10 -1.21
N THR A 63 11.94 -0.10 -0.03
CA THR A 63 12.63 -1.34 0.34
C THR A 63 11.66 -2.52 0.41
N HIS A 64 12.21 -3.72 0.24
CA HIS A 64 11.45 -4.95 0.42
C HIS A 64 10.96 -5.10 1.86
N GLU A 65 11.81 -4.80 2.85
CA GLU A 65 11.45 -4.80 4.27
C GLU A 65 10.24 -3.90 4.57
N PHE A 66 10.22 -2.69 4.01
CA PHE A 66 9.07 -1.81 4.18
C PHE A 66 7.81 -2.35 3.48
N THR A 67 7.97 -3.02 2.34
CA THR A 67 6.86 -3.67 1.64
C THR A 67 6.26 -4.82 2.47
N GLU A 68 7.08 -5.61 3.16
CA GLU A 68 6.63 -6.65 4.09
C GLU A 68 5.85 -6.05 5.27
N HIS A 69 6.32 -4.92 5.82
CA HIS A 69 5.61 -4.22 6.88
C HIS A 69 4.22 -3.74 6.44
N VAL A 70 4.11 -3.14 5.24
CA VAL A 70 2.83 -2.75 4.64
C VAL A 70 1.91 -3.95 4.43
N THR A 71 2.46 -5.07 3.97
CA THR A 71 1.71 -6.31 3.75
C THR A 71 1.14 -6.85 5.06
N ALA A 72 1.98 -6.94 6.11
CA ALA A 72 1.54 -7.39 7.43
C ALA A 72 0.43 -6.50 8.01
N ALA A 73 0.58 -5.17 7.93
CA ALA A 73 -0.45 -4.24 8.40
C ALA A 73 -1.76 -4.36 7.62
N THR A 74 -1.68 -4.65 6.32
CA THR A 74 -2.86 -4.87 5.46
C THR A 74 -3.57 -6.17 5.84
N ILE A 75 -2.82 -7.26 6.07
CA ILE A 75 -3.37 -8.54 6.53
C ILE A 75 -4.06 -8.37 7.90
N THR A 76 -3.40 -7.73 8.87
CA THR A 76 -4.00 -7.47 10.19
C THR A 76 -5.33 -6.73 10.08
N TYR A 77 -5.42 -5.70 9.22
CA TYR A 77 -6.67 -4.99 9.02
C TYR A 77 -7.79 -5.89 8.45
N LEU A 78 -7.44 -6.77 7.50
CA LEU A 78 -8.41 -7.69 6.88
C LEU A 78 -8.87 -8.78 7.86
N ASP A 79 -7.96 -9.29 8.69
CA ASP A 79 -8.26 -10.31 9.70
C ASP A 79 -9.12 -9.73 10.85
N ASP A 80 -8.80 -8.52 11.32
CA ASP A 80 -9.60 -7.81 12.34
C ASP A 80 -11.01 -7.41 11.83
N SER A 81 -11.24 -7.49 10.52
CA SER A 81 -12.53 -7.19 9.89
C SER A 81 -13.46 -8.41 9.84
N GLU A 82 -13.01 -9.62 10.17
CA GLU A 82 -13.90 -10.77 10.28
C GLU A 82 -14.72 -10.69 11.59
N PRO A 83 -16.07 -10.69 11.53
CA PRO A 83 -16.86 -10.88 12.74
C PRO A 83 -16.58 -12.29 13.28
N ALA A 84 -16.31 -12.41 14.58
CA ALA A 84 -16.19 -13.71 15.25
C ALA A 84 -17.40 -14.58 14.87
N ALA A 85 -17.17 -15.63 14.08
CA ALA A 85 -18.20 -16.59 13.71
C ALA A 85 -18.80 -17.12 15.01
N THR A 86 -20.05 -16.76 15.29
CA THR A 86 -20.77 -17.25 16.45
C THR A 86 -21.25 -18.66 16.10
N GLU A 87 -20.60 -19.68 16.67
CA GLU A 87 -21.10 -21.07 16.71
C GLU A 87 -22.31 -21.21 17.64
#